data_AF-A0A7S1RIW9-F1
#
_entry.id   AF-A0A7S1RIW9-F1
#
_cell.length_a   1.000
_cell.length_b   1.000
_cell.length_c   1.000
_cell.angle_alpha   90.00
_cell.angle_beta   90.00
_cell.angle_gamma   90.00
#
_symmetry.space_group_name_H-M   'P 1'
#
loop_
_entity.id
_entity.type
_entity.pdbx_description
1 polymer ?
#
loop_
_entity_poly.entity_id
_entity_poly.type
_entity_poly.pdbx_seq_one_letter_code
_entity_poly.pdbx_strand_id
1 'polypeptide(L)'
;MGPTGALAALLLVAARERPEVSAATASPVVIHAPNVATDSMKASAAIREYLDASKERDSVVRRAREARQEAPAAYAEHLGRVQAAQNSTTTALDAASGLQARAAGAAQSELRALESEYQAKAQRLAAGRAGADFGAEARDLKLRLAGGPR
;
A
#
# COMPACT_ATOMS: atom_id res chain seq x y z
N MET A 1 -23.52 -15.91 83.18
CA MET A 1 -22.10 -15.85 83.57
C MET A 1 -21.30 -15.42 82.35
N GLY A 2 -20.93 -14.14 82.25
CA GLY A 2 -19.82 -13.74 81.36
C GLY A 2 -18.48 -13.95 82.08
N PRO A 3 -17.38 -13.31 81.67
CA PRO A 3 -16.97 -12.81 80.35
C PRO A 3 -15.49 -13.21 80.05
N THR A 4 -14.78 -12.46 79.19
CA THR A 4 -13.31 -12.34 78.98
C THR A 4 -12.66 -13.22 77.91
N GLY A 5 -11.80 -12.74 76.99
CA GLY A 5 -11.14 -11.43 76.83
C GLY A 5 -10.97 -11.08 75.33
N ALA A 6 -11.08 -9.79 74.97
CA ALA A 6 -9.99 -8.81 74.88
C ALA A 6 -9.25 -8.87 73.52
N LEU A 7 -9.56 -7.96 72.58
CA LEU A 7 -8.86 -6.67 72.36
C LEU A 7 -7.42 -6.83 71.85
N ALA A 8 -7.23 -6.61 70.54
CA ALA A 8 -6.09 -5.91 69.91
C ALA A 8 -6.41 -5.79 68.41
N ALA A 9 -6.92 -4.64 67.94
CA ALA A 9 -6.11 -3.54 67.39
C ALA A 9 -5.23 -3.96 66.21
N LEU A 10 -5.43 -3.39 65.02
CA LEU A 10 -4.52 -2.36 64.47
C LEU A 10 -4.80 -2.10 62.96
N LEU A 11 -4.94 -0.81 62.65
CA LEU A 11 -4.58 -0.08 61.42
C LEU A 11 -5.01 -0.60 60.03
N LEU A 12 -5.84 0.14 59.28
CA LEU A 12 -5.52 1.39 58.54
C LEU A 12 -5.00 1.10 57.12
N VAL A 13 -5.88 1.41 56.16
CA VAL A 13 -5.61 2.07 54.88
C VAL A 13 -4.41 1.57 54.06
N ALA A 14 -4.73 0.91 52.95
CA ALA A 14 -4.18 1.28 51.65
C ALA A 14 -5.17 0.86 50.57
N ALA A 15 -6.06 1.78 50.22
CA ALA A 15 -6.73 1.77 48.93
C ALA A 15 -5.63 1.74 47.86
N ARG A 16 -5.37 0.55 47.30
CA ARG A 16 -4.45 0.43 46.18
C ARG A 16 -5.22 0.88 44.96
N GLU A 17 -5.03 2.15 44.63
CA GLU A 17 -5.46 2.79 43.40
C GLU A 17 -5.23 1.82 42.24
N ARG A 18 -6.32 1.37 41.62
CA ARG A 18 -6.25 0.90 40.24
C ARG A 18 -5.85 2.15 39.46
N PRO A 19 -4.75 2.16 38.69
CA PRO A 19 -4.62 3.16 37.67
C PRO A 19 -5.80 2.92 36.73
N GLU A 20 -6.80 3.80 36.79
CA GLU A 20 -7.72 3.97 35.70
C GLU A 20 -6.83 4.36 34.53
N VAL A 21 -6.55 3.38 33.66
CA VAL A 21 -6.11 3.69 32.31
C VAL A 21 -7.32 4.41 31.72
N SER A 22 -7.33 5.73 31.89
CA SER A 22 -8.12 6.65 31.10
C SER A 22 -7.67 6.39 29.67
N ALA A 23 -8.33 5.44 29.01
CA ALA A 23 -8.37 5.37 27.57
C ALA A 23 -9.01 6.69 27.16
N ALA A 24 -8.18 7.72 26.98
CA ALA A 24 -8.55 8.86 26.18
C ALA A 24 -9.01 8.24 24.88
N THR A 25 -10.33 8.20 24.67
CA THR A 25 -10.97 7.78 23.43
C THR A 25 -10.42 8.74 22.38
N ALA A 26 -9.32 8.34 21.75
CA ALA A 26 -8.74 9.05 20.64
C ALA A 26 -9.87 9.19 19.63
N SER A 27 -10.17 10.44 19.24
CA SER A 27 -11.15 10.72 18.21
C SER A 27 -10.92 9.79 17.01
N PRO A 28 -11.98 9.24 16.41
CA PRO A 28 -11.84 8.22 15.36
C PRO A 28 -10.91 8.73 14.27
N VAL A 29 -9.81 8.00 14.05
CA VAL A 29 -8.85 8.32 12.99
C VAL A 29 -9.54 8.10 11.65
N VAL A 30 -9.79 9.19 10.93
CA VAL A 30 -10.29 9.12 9.55
C VAL A 30 -9.11 8.83 8.63
N ILE A 31 -9.04 7.60 8.12
CA ILE A 31 -8.05 7.23 7.11
C ILE A 31 -8.58 7.71 5.75
N HIS A 32 -7.92 8.72 5.18
CA HIS A 32 -8.20 9.17 3.83
C HIS A 32 -7.43 8.31 2.82
N ALA A 33 -8.04 8.03 1.67
CA ALA A 33 -7.32 7.45 0.55
C ALA A 33 -6.19 8.41 0.10
N PRO A 34 -5.03 7.90 -0.36
CA PRO A 34 -3.99 8.74 -0.93
C PRO A 34 -4.56 9.60 -2.06
N ASN A 35 -4.41 10.93 -1.95
CA ASN A 35 -4.88 11.85 -2.99
C ASN A 35 -3.86 12.03 -4.15
N VAL A 36 -2.73 11.33 -4.08
CA VAL A 36 -1.65 11.41 -5.06
C VAL A 36 -1.75 10.21 -6.01
N ALA A 37 -1.77 10.48 -7.32
CA ALA A 37 -1.77 9.44 -8.33
C ALA A 37 -0.49 8.59 -8.22
N THR A 38 -0.66 7.27 -8.18
CA THR A 38 0.46 6.32 -8.24
C THR A 38 1.14 6.39 -9.61
N ASP A 39 2.38 5.91 -9.70
CA ASP A 39 3.10 5.93 -10.98
C ASP A 39 2.40 5.08 -12.05
N SER A 40 1.77 3.96 -11.66
CA SER A 40 0.92 3.17 -12.55
C SER A 40 -0.31 3.94 -13.04
N MET A 41 -0.94 4.76 -12.19
CA MET A 41 -2.06 5.62 -12.59
C MET A 41 -1.61 6.69 -13.59
N LYS A 42 -0.45 7.32 -13.35
CA LYS A 42 0.13 8.31 -14.27
C LYS A 42 0.49 7.69 -15.62
N ALA A 43 1.13 6.51 -15.61
CA ALA A 43 1.45 5.78 -16.84
C ALA A 43 0.18 5.43 -17.63
N SER A 44 -0.86 4.96 -16.95
CA SER A 44 -2.15 4.64 -17.58
C SER A 44 -2.83 5.88 -18.18
N ALA A 45 -2.74 7.03 -17.51
CA ALA A 45 -3.26 8.30 -18.03
C ALA A 45 -2.50 8.73 -19.29
N ALA A 46 -1.17 8.68 -19.28
CA ALA A 46 -0.35 9.07 -20.42
C ALA A 46 -0.51 8.14 -21.64
N ILE A 47 -0.69 6.83 -21.42
CA ILE A 47 -1.02 5.89 -22.51
C ILE A 47 -2.35 6.28 -23.15
N ARG A 48 -3.38 6.65 -22.37
CA ARG A 48 -4.66 7.12 -22.92
C ARG A 48 -4.50 8.39 -23.74
N GLU A 49 -3.72 9.35 -23.23
CA GLU A 49 -3.42 10.59 -23.95
C GLU A 49 -2.71 10.33 -25.29
N TYR A 50 -1.73 9.41 -25.32
CA TYR A 50 -1.11 8.95 -26.55
C TYR A 50 -2.12 8.34 -27.53
N LEU A 51 -3.02 7.48 -27.05
CA LEU A 51 -4.03 6.85 -27.90
C LEU A 51 -5.01 7.88 -28.49
N ASP A 52 -5.41 8.88 -27.70
CA ASP A 52 -6.29 9.94 -28.16
C ASP A 52 -5.59 10.88 -29.16
N ALA A 53 -4.33 11.24 -28.92
CA ALA A 53 -3.50 11.98 -29.88
C ALA A 53 -3.32 11.19 -31.20
N SER A 54 -3.11 9.87 -31.14
CA SER A 54 -3.00 9.02 -32.33
C SER A 54 -4.30 8.97 -33.14
N LYS A 55 -5.47 8.92 -32.48
CA LYS A 55 -6.77 8.97 -33.18
C LYS A 55 -6.94 10.29 -33.90
N GLU A 56 -6.58 11.41 -33.26
CA GLU A 56 -6.68 12.73 -33.90
C GLU A 56 -5.73 12.84 -35.08
N ARG A 57 -4.49 12.35 -34.95
CA ARG A 57 -3.55 12.25 -36.08
C ARG A 57 -4.16 11.52 -37.26
N ASP A 58 -4.79 10.37 -37.04
CA ASP A 58 -5.41 9.58 -38.11
C ASP A 58 -6.57 10.34 -38.78
N SER A 59 -7.38 11.06 -37.98
CA SER A 59 -8.42 11.96 -38.48
C SER A 59 -7.87 13.08 -39.36
N VAL A 60 -6.77 13.72 -38.93
CA VAL A 60 -6.12 14.81 -39.68
C VAL A 60 -5.48 14.29 -40.98
N VAL A 61 -4.86 13.11 -40.95
CA VAL A 61 -4.31 12.46 -42.16
C VAL A 61 -5.43 12.15 -43.16
N ARG A 62 -6.58 11.66 -42.69
CA ARG A 62 -7.74 11.44 -43.55
C ARG A 62 -8.23 12.75 -44.19
N ARG A 63 -8.41 13.81 -43.39
CA ARG A 63 -8.81 15.14 -43.90
C ARG A 63 -7.82 15.71 -44.91
N ALA A 64 -6.51 15.48 -44.72
CA ALA A 64 -5.51 15.88 -45.70
C ALA A 64 -5.68 15.12 -47.02
N ARG A 65 -5.97 13.81 -46.97
CA ARG A 65 -6.25 13.02 -48.18
C ARG A 65 -7.52 13.48 -48.89
N GLU A 66 -8.57 13.81 -48.16
CA GLU A 66 -9.83 14.37 -48.68
C GLU A 66 -9.57 15.73 -49.34
N ALA A 67 -8.89 16.64 -48.65
CA ALA A 67 -8.53 17.95 -49.19
C ALA A 67 -7.69 17.85 -50.47
N ARG A 68 -6.81 16.85 -50.58
CA ARG A 68 -6.05 16.63 -51.83
C ARG A 68 -6.96 16.38 -53.04
N GLN A 69 -8.13 15.79 -52.84
CA GLN A 69 -9.08 15.45 -53.90
C GLN A 69 -10.11 16.56 -54.11
N GLU A 70 -10.68 17.08 -53.03
CA GLU A 70 -11.84 17.98 -53.06
C GLU A 70 -11.46 19.46 -53.03
N ALA A 71 -10.34 19.80 -52.38
CA ALA A 71 -9.87 21.18 -52.23
C ALA A 71 -8.32 21.27 -52.31
N PRO A 72 -7.71 20.99 -53.48
CA PRO A 72 -6.25 20.83 -53.58
C PRO A 72 -5.46 22.05 -53.12
N ALA A 73 -6.02 23.26 -53.24
CA ALA A 73 -5.41 24.50 -52.75
C ALA A 73 -5.21 24.52 -51.22
N ALA A 74 -6.09 23.85 -50.47
CA ALA A 74 -6.00 23.74 -49.01
C ALA A 74 -5.08 22.59 -48.55
N TYR A 75 -4.65 21.71 -49.46
CA TYR A 75 -3.88 20.51 -49.11
C TYR A 75 -2.57 20.82 -48.38
N ALA A 76 -1.86 21.88 -48.79
CA ALA A 76 -0.61 22.30 -48.14
C ALA A 76 -0.84 22.71 -46.67
N GLU A 77 -1.94 23.40 -46.38
CA GLU A 77 -2.33 23.74 -45.01
C GLU A 77 -2.64 22.48 -44.19
N HIS A 78 -3.37 21.53 -44.78
CA HIS A 78 -3.67 20.25 -44.13
C HIS A 78 -2.41 19.42 -43.84
N LEU A 79 -1.37 19.47 -44.69
CA LEU A 79 -0.09 18.83 -44.40
C LEU A 79 0.60 19.43 -43.16
N GLY A 80 0.52 20.76 -42.98
CA GLY A 80 1.01 21.41 -41.76
C GLY A 80 0.29 20.89 -40.51
N ARG A 81 -1.04 20.69 -40.61
CA ARG A 81 -1.83 20.08 -39.51
C ARG A 81 -1.44 18.62 -39.26
N VAL A 82 -1.16 17.83 -40.30
CA VAL A 82 -0.66 16.46 -40.16
C VAL A 82 0.67 16.46 -39.40
N GLN A 83 1.60 17.34 -39.75
CA GLN A 83 2.89 17.44 -39.06
C GLN A 83 2.71 17.81 -37.58
N ALA A 84 1.84 18.78 -37.27
CA ALA A 84 1.53 19.15 -35.89
C ALA A 84 0.94 17.97 -35.09
N ALA A 85 0.01 17.22 -35.69
CA ALA A 85 -0.60 16.05 -35.04
C ALA A 85 0.39 14.90 -34.85
N GLN A 86 1.32 14.68 -35.80
CA GLN A 86 2.42 13.72 -35.64
C GLN A 86 3.34 14.11 -34.49
N ASN A 87 3.76 15.38 -34.42
CA ASN A 87 4.61 15.86 -33.33
C ASN A 87 3.92 15.67 -31.96
N SER A 88 2.64 16.04 -31.85
CA SER A 88 1.87 15.84 -30.62
C SER A 88 1.77 14.37 -30.22
N THR A 89 1.54 13.47 -31.20
CA THR A 89 1.51 12.02 -30.95
C THR A 89 2.85 11.51 -30.44
N THR A 90 3.96 11.95 -31.02
CA THR A 90 5.32 11.57 -30.58
C THR A 90 5.60 12.07 -29.17
N THR A 91 5.28 13.33 -28.86
CA THR A 91 5.44 13.87 -27.51
C THR A 91 4.64 13.08 -26.47
N ALA A 92 3.39 12.73 -26.79
CA ALA A 92 2.55 11.92 -25.91
C ALA A 92 3.12 10.49 -25.73
N LEU A 93 3.67 9.89 -26.80
CA LEU A 93 4.32 8.59 -26.74
C LEU A 93 5.56 8.60 -25.86
N ASP A 94 6.40 9.63 -25.96
CA ASP A 94 7.59 9.80 -25.14
C ASP A 94 7.23 9.96 -23.66
N ALA A 95 6.20 10.76 -23.36
CA ALA A 95 5.69 10.93 -22.00
C ALA A 95 5.13 9.61 -21.43
N ALA A 96 4.35 8.88 -22.22
CA ALA A 96 3.82 7.57 -21.84
C ALA A 96 4.94 6.57 -21.56
N SER A 97 5.95 6.51 -22.43
CA SER A 97 7.12 5.62 -22.27
C SER A 97 7.91 5.94 -21.01
N GLY A 98 8.15 7.23 -20.74
CA GLY A 98 8.85 7.68 -19.54
C GLY A 98 8.10 7.33 -18.24
N LEU A 99 6.78 7.51 -18.22
CA LEU A 99 5.95 7.18 -17.05
C LEU A 99 5.81 5.66 -16.86
N GLN A 100 5.70 4.89 -17.95
CA GLN A 100 5.68 3.43 -17.89
C GLN A 100 6.99 2.88 -17.31
N ALA A 101 8.14 3.43 -17.71
CA ALA A 101 9.44 3.04 -17.16
C ALA A 101 9.52 3.32 -15.65
N ARG A 102 8.99 4.47 -15.19
CA ARG A 102 8.91 4.80 -13.76
C ARG A 102 8.01 3.84 -12.99
N ALA A 103 6.82 3.54 -13.53
CA ALA A 103 5.90 2.59 -12.92
C ALA A 103 6.52 1.19 -12.80
N ALA A 104 7.22 0.72 -13.83
CA ALA A 104 7.93 -0.55 -13.80
C ALA A 104 9.06 -0.56 -12.76
N GLY A 105 9.83 0.52 -12.66
CA GLY A 105 10.87 0.69 -11.64
C GLY A 105 10.31 0.67 -10.22
N ALA A 106 9.20 1.38 -9.98
CA ALA A 106 8.50 1.38 -8.69
C ALA A 106 8.01 -0.03 -8.31
N ALA A 107 7.33 -0.71 -9.22
CA ALA A 107 6.84 -2.07 -9.00
C ALA A 107 7.98 -3.07 -8.70
N GLN A 108 9.11 -2.95 -9.39
CA GLN A 108 10.27 -3.80 -9.12
C GLN A 108 10.90 -3.51 -7.75
N SER A 109 10.94 -2.24 -7.34
CA SER A 109 11.42 -1.85 -6.01
C SER A 109 10.52 -2.39 -4.90
N GLU A 110 9.20 -2.26 -5.06
CA GLU A 110 8.21 -2.81 -4.13
C GLU A 110 8.29 -4.33 -4.02
N LEU A 111 8.44 -5.02 -5.16
CA LEU A 111 8.61 -6.47 -5.17
C LEU A 111 9.84 -6.90 -4.37
N ARG A 112 11.00 -6.26 -4.58
CA ARG A 112 12.23 -6.57 -3.84
C ARG A 112 12.09 -6.31 -2.34
N ALA A 113 11.39 -5.23 -1.97
CA ALA A 113 11.12 -4.92 -0.57
C ALA A 113 10.24 -6.00 0.08
N LEU A 114 9.17 -6.43 -0.61
CA LEU A 114 8.27 -7.48 -0.15
C LEU A 114 8.96 -8.85 -0.06
N GLU A 115 9.80 -9.20 -1.03
CA GLU A 115 10.61 -10.42 -0.99
C GLU A 115 11.52 -10.43 0.24
N SER A 116 12.22 -9.33 0.51
CA SER A 116 13.07 -9.18 1.69
C SER A 116 12.27 -9.30 2.99
N GLU A 117 11.14 -8.61 3.09
CA GLU A 117 10.27 -8.68 4.26
C GLU A 117 9.73 -10.10 4.49
N TYR A 118 9.32 -10.77 3.42
CA TYR A 118 8.84 -12.15 3.49
C TYR A 118 9.93 -13.11 3.95
N GLN A 119 11.14 -13.00 3.40
CA GLN A 119 12.28 -13.82 3.82
C GLN A 119 12.63 -13.58 5.29
N ALA A 120 12.64 -12.33 5.74
CA ALA A 120 12.87 -11.99 7.14
C ALA A 120 11.78 -12.58 8.06
N LYS A 121 10.51 -12.53 7.65
CA LYS A 121 9.40 -13.18 8.37
C LYS A 121 9.55 -14.70 8.40
N ALA A 122 9.90 -15.32 7.28
CA ALA A 122 10.13 -16.76 7.20
C ALA A 122 11.25 -17.21 8.15
N GLN A 123 12.37 -16.48 8.18
CA GLN A 123 13.47 -16.75 9.12
C GLN A 123 13.04 -16.57 10.57
N ARG A 124 12.27 -15.52 10.90
CA ARG A 124 11.74 -15.32 12.25
C ARG A 124 10.78 -16.43 12.67
N LEU A 125 9.93 -16.91 11.76
CA LEU A 125 9.04 -18.04 12.01
C LEU A 125 9.84 -19.34 12.21
N ALA A 126 10.86 -19.58 11.40
CA ALA A 126 11.73 -20.76 11.51
C ALA A 126 12.59 -20.75 12.79
N ALA A 127 13.09 -19.58 13.21
CA ALA A 127 13.82 -19.42 14.47
C ALA A 127 12.90 -19.38 15.70
N GLY A 128 11.63 -19.07 15.50
CA GLY A 128 10.62 -19.05 16.53
C GLY A 128 10.15 -20.45 16.92
N ARG A 129 9.35 -20.51 17.98
CA ARG A 129 8.69 -21.75 18.42
C ARG A 129 7.42 -22.05 17.61
N ALA A 130 7.38 -21.64 16.35
CA ALA A 130 6.22 -21.85 15.48
C ALA A 130 6.06 -23.36 15.24
N GLY A 131 4.93 -23.93 15.64
CA GLY A 131 4.68 -25.38 15.61
C GLY A 131 5.05 -26.13 16.89
N ALA A 132 5.55 -25.46 17.94
CA ALA A 132 5.78 -26.10 19.23
C ALA A 132 4.45 -26.39 19.95
N ASP A 133 4.31 -27.59 20.52
CA ASP A 133 3.16 -27.95 21.36
C ASP A 133 3.36 -27.42 22.79
N PHE A 134 3.01 -26.15 22.97
CA PHE A 134 3.02 -25.51 24.29
C PHE A 134 2.10 -26.20 25.31
N GLY A 135 1.11 -26.97 24.85
CA GLY A 135 0.23 -27.76 25.73
C GLY A 135 0.92 -28.98 26.33
N ALA A 136 1.74 -29.69 25.54
CA ALA A 136 2.60 -30.76 26.06
C ALA A 136 3.64 -30.21 27.04
N GLU A 137 4.31 -29.10 26.72
CA GLU A 137 5.32 -28.51 27.59
C GLU A 137 4.76 -27.94 28.89
N ALA A 138 3.58 -27.33 28.86
CA ALA A 138 2.93 -26.86 30.08
C ALA A 138 2.55 -28.02 31.01
N ARG A 139 2.15 -29.17 30.46
CA ARG A 139 1.88 -30.39 31.23
C ARG A 139 3.14 -30.95 31.86
N ASP A 140 4.22 -31.04 31.10
CA ASP A 140 5.54 -31.49 31.59
C ASP A 140 6.08 -30.57 32.70
N LEU A 141 5.98 -29.25 32.52
CA LEU A 141 6.37 -28.26 33.53
C LEU A 141 5.56 -28.44 34.83
N LYS A 142 4.24 -28.65 34.73
CA LYS A 142 3.38 -28.87 35.90
C LYS A 142 3.75 -30.15 36.64
N LEU A 143 4.07 -31.24 35.92
CA LEU A 143 4.55 -32.49 36.50
C LEU A 143 5.88 -32.32 37.23
N ARG A 144 6.83 -31.57 36.63
CA ARG A 144 8.12 -31.26 37.26
C ARG A 144 7.98 -30.40 38.52
N LEU A 145 7.10 -29.41 38.52
CA LEU A 145 6.82 -28.57 39.70
C LEU A 145 6.12 -29.34 40.83
N ALA A 146 5.35 -30.36 40.49
CA ALA A 146 4.67 -31.23 41.46
C ALA A 146 5.58 -32.33 42.06
N GLY A 147 6.87 -32.36 41.73
CA GLY A 147 7.84 -33.34 42.25
C GLY A 147 7.91 -34.66 41.47
N GLY A 148 7.43 -34.69 40.23
CA GLY A 148 7.55 -35.86 39.35
C GLY A 148 9.00 -36.18 38.93
N PRO A 149 9.30 -37.43 38.52
CA PRO A 149 10.64 -37.86 38.14
C PRO A 149 11.19 -37.02 36.97
N ARG A 150 12.49 -36.71 37.05
CA ARG A 150 13.24 -35.89 36.09
C ARG A 150 13.39 -36.57 34.74
#